data_AF-A0A0P9N280-F1
#
_entry.id   AF-A0A0P9N280-F1
#
_cell.length_a   1.000
_cell.length_b   1.000
_cell.length_c   1.000
_cell.angle_alpha   90.00
_cell.angle_beta   90.00
_cell.angle_gamma   90.00
#
_symmetry.space_group_name_H-M   'P 1'
#
loop_
_entity.id
_entity.type
_entity.pdbx_description
1 polymer ?
#
loop_
_entity_poly.entity_id
_entity_poly.type
_entity_poly.pdbx_seq_one_letter_code
_entity_poly.pdbx_strand_id
1 'polypeptide(L)' 'MDDRYRNTQNVRRFMTGQCGPSFRFDRPFMAWITNGEPKNMGQIVDEWLLLRTAGSE' A
#
# COMPACT_ATOMS: atom_id res chain seq x y z
N MET A 1 -3.80 22.34 -5.89
CA MET A 1 -3.26 21.65 -4.70
C MET A 1 -3.89 20.28 -4.67
N ASP A 2 -3.08 19.24 -4.48
CA ASP A 2 -3.50 18.02 -3.78
C ASP A 2 -4.04 16.77 -4.53
N ASP A 3 -3.82 16.57 -5.82
CA ASP A 3 -4.18 15.25 -6.42
C ASP A 3 -3.35 14.09 -5.85
N ARG A 4 -2.07 14.35 -5.52
CA ARG A 4 -1.17 13.36 -4.91
C ARG A 4 -1.59 12.98 -3.48
N TYR A 5 -1.94 13.95 -2.65
CA TYR A 5 -2.29 13.68 -1.25
C TYR A 5 -3.73 13.16 -1.13
N ARG A 6 -4.67 13.60 -1.97
CA ARG A 6 -5.98 12.95 -2.12
C ARG A 6 -5.85 11.47 -2.51
N ASN A 7 -4.91 11.15 -3.41
CA ASN A 7 -4.62 9.75 -3.75
C ASN A 7 -4.05 8.98 -2.55
N THR A 8 -3.16 9.58 -1.76
CA THR A 8 -2.63 8.96 -0.52
C THR A 8 -3.72 8.70 0.51
N GLN A 9 -4.68 9.62 0.69
CA GLN A 9 -5.82 9.44 1.60
C GLN A 9 -6.78 8.34 1.13
N ASN A 10 -7.10 8.31 -0.17
CA ASN A 10 -7.96 7.27 -0.74
C ASN A 10 -7.31 5.88 -0.65
N VAL A 11 -6.00 5.78 -0.93
CA VAL A 11 -5.23 4.55 -0.78
C VAL A 11 -5.24 4.09 0.67
N ARG A 12 -4.95 4.97 1.63
CA ARG A 12 -4.96 4.62 3.05
C ARG A 12 -6.32 4.10 3.50
N ARG A 13 -7.42 4.78 3.13
CA ARG A 13 -8.78 4.35 3.49
C ARG A 13 -9.13 2.99 2.88
N PHE A 14 -8.79 2.78 1.62
CA PHE A 14 -9.00 1.50 0.94
C PHE A 14 -8.20 0.37 1.59
N MET A 15 -6.91 0.62 1.85
CA MET A 15 -6.02 -0.32 2.51
C MET A 15 -6.51 -0.69 3.91
N THR A 16 -6.90 0.27 4.74
CA THR A 16 -7.47 -0.03 6.06
C THR A 16 -8.76 -0.85 5.99
N GLY A 17 -9.58 -0.65 4.94
CA GLY A 17 -10.79 -1.46 4.71
C GLY A 17 -10.50 -2.91 4.30
N GLN A 18 -9.52 -3.13 3.42
CA GLN A 18 -9.17 -4.46 2.90
C GLN A 18 -8.25 -5.25 3.84
N CYS A 19 -7.29 -4.57 4.43
CA CYS A 19 -6.17 -5.15 5.19
C CYS A 19 -6.36 -5.02 6.71
N GLY A 20 -7.36 -4.26 7.14
CA GLY A 20 -7.68 -4.02 8.54
C GLY A 20 -6.82 -2.92 9.20
N PRO A 21 -7.05 -2.69 10.50
CA PRO A 21 -6.37 -1.64 11.27
C PRO A 21 -4.87 -1.91 11.47
N SER A 22 -4.41 -3.13 11.23
CA SER A 22 -2.99 -3.50 11.25
C SER A 22 -2.22 -3.01 10.01
N PHE A 23 -2.90 -2.37 9.07
CA PHE A 23 -2.26 -1.77 7.91
C PHE A 23 -1.25 -0.69 8.30
N ARG A 24 0.00 -0.86 7.85
CA ARG A 24 1.08 0.12 8.00
C ARG A 24 1.85 0.25 6.68
N PHE A 25 2.31 1.47 6.42
CA PHE A 25 3.29 1.72 5.38
C PHE A 25 4.69 1.36 5.90
N ASP A 26 5.19 0.20 5.49
CA ASP A 26 6.54 -0.25 5.82
C ASP A 26 7.55 0.18 4.76
N ARG A 27 8.84 0.17 5.12
CA ARG A 27 9.94 0.55 4.21
C ARG A 27 9.96 -0.25 2.90
N PRO A 28 9.87 -1.59 2.89
CA PRO A 28 9.86 -2.34 1.62
C PRO A 28 8.64 -1.99 0.76
N PHE A 29 7.48 -1.80 1.38
CA PHE A 29 6.26 -1.41 0.68
C PHE A 29 6.36 -0.01 0.05
N MET A 30 6.88 0.97 0.79
CA MET A 30 7.10 2.32 0.26
C MET A 30 8.12 2.33 -0.87
N ALA A 31 9.21 1.54 -0.76
CA ALA A 31 10.19 1.40 -1.84
C ALA A 31 9.55 0.87 -3.12
N TRP A 32 8.73 -0.18 -3.02
CA TRP A 32 7.98 -0.73 -4.15
C TRP A 32 7.00 0.28 -4.75
N ILE A 33 6.22 1.00 -3.93
CA ILE A 33 5.31 2.05 -4.41
C ILE A 33 6.09 3.09 -5.25
N THR A 34 7.27 3.50 -4.77
CA THR A 34 8.11 4.52 -5.43
C THR A 34 8.91 4.02 -6.63
N ASN A 35 8.79 2.75 -7.05
CA ASN A 35 9.51 2.17 -8.19
C ASN A 35 9.16 2.80 -9.56
N GLY A 36 8.27 3.80 -9.61
CA GLY A 36 7.90 4.49 -10.85
C GLY A 36 6.88 3.75 -11.73
N GLU A 37 6.60 2.48 -11.45
CA GLU A 37 5.58 1.72 -12.17
C GLU A 37 4.16 2.10 -11.76
N PRO A 38 3.23 2.23 -12.72
CA PRO A 38 1.82 2.47 -12.44
C PRO A 38 1.22 1.27 -11.70
N LYS A 39 0.55 1.52 -10.59
CA LYS A 39 -0.04 0.51 -9.72
C LYS A 39 -1.52 0.78 -9.56
N ASN A 40 -2.34 -0.26 -9.64
CA ASN A 40 -3.75 -0.19 -9.30
C ASN A 40 -3.98 -0.53 -7.81
N MET A 41 -5.16 -0.18 -7.29
CA MET A 41 -5.51 -0.42 -5.88
C MET A 41 -5.47 -1.91 -5.49
N GLY A 42 -5.73 -2.83 -6.43
CA GLY A 42 -5.63 -4.28 -6.20
C GLY A 42 -4.17 -4.72 -6.01
N GLN A 43 -3.26 -4.28 -6.88
CA GLN A 43 -1.82 -4.55 -6.76
C GLN A 43 -1.24 -4.00 -5.46
N ILE A 44 -1.71 -2.84 -5.01
CA ILE A 44 -1.28 -2.24 -3.75
C ILE A 44 -1.65 -3.13 -2.55
N VAL A 45 -2.85 -3.74 -2.57
CA VAL A 45 -3.29 -4.69 -1.52
C VAL A 45 -2.52 -6.00 -1.59
N ASP A 46 -2.37 -6.54 -2.80
CA ASP A 46 -1.69 -7.81 -3.05
C ASP A 46 -0.22 -7.75 -2.58
N GLU A 47 0.49 -6.68 -2.96
CA GLU A 47 1.87 -6.46 -2.52
C GLU A 47 1.97 -6.34 -0.99
N TRP A 48 1.05 -5.62 -0.35
CA TRP A 48 1.08 -5.50 1.11
C TRP A 48 0.87 -6.86 1.80
N LEU A 49 -0.01 -7.72 1.29
CA LEU A 49 -0.21 -9.08 1.80
C LEU A 49 1.02 -9.96 1.55
N LEU A 50 1.65 -9.82 0.38
CA LEU A 50 2.86 -10.54 0.00
C LEU A 50 4.01 -10.21 0.96
N LEU A 51 4.26 -8.93 1.23
CA LEU A 51 5.31 -8.47 2.14
C LEU A 51 5.11 -8.95 3.58
N ARG A 52 3.86 -9.09 4.04
CA ARG A 52 3.57 -9.63 5.38
C ARG A 52 3.72 -11.14 5.48
N THR A 53 3.41 -11.84 4.40
CA THR A 53 3.64 -13.28 4.31
C THR A 53 5.14 -13.58 4.26
N ALA A 54 5.89 -12.83 3.46
CA ALA A 54 7.34 -12.99 3.30
C ALA A 54 8.16 -12.55 4.53
N GLY A 55 7.61 -11.70 5.41
CA GLY A 55 8.25 -11.29 6.67
C GLY A 55 7.97 -12.21 7.86
N SER A 56 7.31 -13.37 7.65
CA SER A 56 6.96 -14.33 8.71
C SER A 56 7.91 -15.55 8.80
N GLU A 57 9.10 -15.48 8.21
CA GLU A 57 10.15 -16.51 8.32
C GLU A 57 11.30 -16.10 9.24
#